data_AF-A0A560AFX0-F1
#
_entry.id   AF-A0A560AFX0-F1
#
_cell.length_a   1.000
_cell.length_b   1.000
_cell.length_c   1.000
_cell.angle_alpha   90.00
_cell.angle_beta   90.00
_cell.angle_gamma   90.00
#
_symmetry.space_group_name_H-M   'P 1'
#
loop_
_entity.id
_entity.type
_entity.pdbx_description
1 polymer ?
#
loop_
_entity_poly.entity_id
_entity_poly.type
_entity_poly.pdbx_seq_one_letter_code
_entity_poly.pdbx_strand_id
1 'polypeptide(L)'
;MTHAPDGGSLIPTGSGVIDAEHGAILDLLSAMTAGGPFGLAELTALRREVAGHFATETAEMAVLTVERRGRHEHAHRNYLASIDALIGTAERGDPPTADDANRLMLWFIVHSNTADTELVEATRRAGDEPPMISMDDWLDSLDEADRDALRS
;
A
#
# COMPACT_ATOMS: atom_id res chain seq x y z
N MET A 1 -13.33 -33.45 -4.10
CA MET A 1 -12.20 -32.56 -4.43
C MET A 1 -12.80 -31.21 -4.79
N THR A 2 -12.93 -30.33 -3.80
CA THR A 2 -13.40 -28.97 -4.00
C THR A 2 -12.20 -28.14 -4.45
N HIS A 3 -12.20 -27.72 -5.71
CA HIS A 3 -11.26 -26.72 -6.20
C HIS A 3 -11.51 -25.44 -5.40
N ALA A 4 -10.57 -25.08 -4.54
CA ALA A 4 -10.44 -23.69 -4.14
C ALA A 4 -10.17 -22.90 -5.43
N PRO A 5 -10.89 -21.79 -5.70
CA PRO A 5 -10.47 -20.90 -6.78
C PRO A 5 -9.03 -20.47 -6.47
N ASP A 6 -8.15 -20.52 -7.47
CA ASP A 6 -6.84 -19.87 -7.42
C ASP A 6 -7.08 -18.37 -7.22
N GLY A 7 -7.32 -17.95 -5.97
CA GLY A 7 -7.26 -16.56 -5.56
C GLY A 7 -5.85 -16.10 -5.91
N GLY A 8 -5.75 -15.06 -6.74
CA GLY A 8 -4.49 -14.64 -7.35
C GLY A 8 -3.33 -14.57 -6.34
N SER A 9 -2.12 -14.88 -6.79
CA SER A 9 -0.95 -14.72 -5.93
C SER A 9 -0.61 -13.23 -5.79
N LEU A 10 -0.22 -12.82 -4.59
CA LEU A 10 0.38 -11.52 -4.37
C LEU A 10 1.74 -11.47 -5.08
N ILE A 11 1.96 -10.43 -5.88
CA ILE A 11 3.21 -10.19 -6.60
C ILE A 11 4.01 -9.17 -5.78
N PRO A 12 5.28 -9.43 -5.46
CA PRO A 12 6.12 -8.45 -4.79
C PRO A 12 6.20 -7.15 -5.60
N THR A 13 5.95 -6.02 -4.93
CA THR A 13 6.07 -4.67 -5.49
C THR A 13 7.54 -4.27 -5.71
N GLY A 14 8.45 -4.90 -4.96
CA GLY A 14 9.87 -4.58 -4.93
C GLY A 14 10.24 -3.47 -3.95
N SER A 15 9.30 -3.04 -3.10
CA SER A 15 9.58 -2.25 -1.89
C SER A 15 9.59 -3.19 -0.69
N GLY A 16 10.75 -3.35 -0.05
CA GLY A 16 10.88 -4.30 1.06
C GLY A 16 9.99 -3.99 2.28
N VAL A 17 9.61 -2.72 2.47
CA VAL A 17 8.67 -2.31 3.54
C VAL A 17 7.24 -2.70 3.15
N ILE A 18 6.78 -2.28 1.97
CA ILE A 18 5.43 -2.57 1.48
C ILE A 18 5.22 -4.08 1.31
N ASP A 19 6.20 -4.80 0.78
CA ASP A 19 6.12 -6.26 0.61
C ASP A 19 6.00 -6.99 1.96
N ALA A 20 6.65 -6.49 3.01
CA ALA A 20 6.54 -7.04 4.36
C ALA A 20 5.15 -6.75 4.99
N GLU A 21 4.63 -5.53 4.80
CA GLU A 21 3.28 -5.17 5.24
C GLU A 21 2.22 -5.99 4.50
N HIS A 22 2.35 -6.16 3.18
CA HIS A 22 1.46 -6.99 2.38
C HIS A 22 1.48 -8.45 2.84
N GLY A 23 2.66 -9.00 3.16
CA GLY A 23 2.80 -10.33 3.72
C GLY A 23 2.02 -10.50 5.04
N ALA A 24 2.17 -9.55 5.97
CA ALA A 24 1.47 -9.59 7.26
C ALA A 24 -0.06 -9.54 7.10
N ILE A 25 -0.56 -8.70 6.19
CA ILE A 25 -2.00 -8.61 5.88
C ILE A 25 -2.49 -9.90 5.22
N LEU A 26 -1.72 -10.45 4.27
CA LEU A 26 -2.09 -11.68 3.56
C LEU A 26 -2.10 -12.89 4.49
N ASP A 27 -1.21 -12.97 5.47
CA ASP A 27 -1.19 -14.04 6.48
C ASP A 27 -2.48 -14.03 7.31
N LEU A 28 -2.95 -12.85 7.74
CA LEU A 28 -4.22 -12.70 8.45
C LEU A 28 -5.41 -13.14 7.57
N LEU A 29 -5.48 -12.66 6.33
CA LEU A 29 -6.55 -12.98 5.40
C LEU A 29 -6.56 -14.47 5.05
N SER A 30 -5.38 -15.07 4.85
CA SER A 30 -5.24 -16.50 4.55
C SER A 30 -5.68 -17.39 5.71
N ALA A 31 -5.39 -16.98 6.95
CA ALA A 31 -5.87 -17.69 8.14
C ALA A 31 -7.41 -17.68 8.22
N MET A 32 -8.04 -16.54 7.89
CA MET A 32 -9.51 -16.41 7.88
C MET A 32 -10.17 -17.25 6.79
N THR A 33 -9.58 -17.29 5.58
CA THR A 33 -10.15 -18.04 4.45
C THR A 33 -9.93 -19.54 4.54
N ALA A 34 -8.87 -20.00 5.23
CA ALA A 34 -8.58 -21.41 5.45
C ALA A 34 -9.47 -22.10 6.52
N GLY A 35 -10.50 -21.41 7.02
CA GLY A 35 -11.36 -21.91 8.10
C GLY A 35 -10.74 -21.77 9.49
N GLY A 36 -9.72 -20.93 9.63
CA GLY A 36 -9.20 -20.51 10.94
C GLY A 36 -10.16 -19.57 11.67
N PRO A 37 -9.74 -19.02 12.83
CA PRO A 37 -10.53 -18.05 13.57
C PRO A 37 -10.88 -16.86 12.69
N PHE A 38 -12.16 -16.52 12.62
CA PHE A 38 -12.62 -15.32 11.93
C PHE A 38 -13.76 -14.68 12.73
N GLY A 39 -13.39 -13.76 13.61
CA GLY A 39 -14.33 -13.00 14.42
C GLY A 39 -13.83 -11.58 14.69
N LEU A 40 -14.38 -10.97 15.75
CA LEU A 40 -14.11 -9.58 16.09
C LEU A 40 -12.61 -9.28 16.32
N ALA A 41 -11.90 -10.20 16.96
CA ALA A 41 -10.48 -10.02 17.25
C ALA A 41 -9.64 -9.98 15.96
N GLU A 42 -9.87 -10.93 15.06
CA GLU A 42 -9.15 -11.03 13.79
C GLU A 42 -9.49 -9.88 12.86
N LEU A 43 -10.76 -9.46 12.79
CA LEU A 43 -11.18 -8.28 12.03
C LEU A 43 -10.52 -6.99 12.56
N THR A 44 -10.40 -6.86 13.89
CA THR A 44 -9.75 -5.70 14.51
C THR A 44 -8.23 -5.70 14.24
N ALA A 45 -7.59 -6.87 14.28
CA ALA A 45 -6.19 -7.03 13.93
C ALA A 45 -5.95 -6.67 12.45
N LEU A 46 -6.76 -7.22 11.54
CA LEU A 46 -6.70 -6.91 10.11
C LEU A 46 -6.88 -5.41 9.85
N ARG A 47 -7.88 -4.80 10.48
CA ARG A 47 -8.12 -3.36 10.36
C ARG A 47 -6.86 -2.56 10.71
N ARG A 48 -6.21 -2.91 11.81
CA ARG A 48 -5.04 -2.20 12.30
C ARG A 48 -3.87 -2.33 11.31
N GLU A 49 -3.59 -3.53 10.83
CA GLU A 49 -2.50 -3.75 9.86
C GLU A 49 -2.77 -3.01 8.55
N VAL A 50 -3.99 -3.08 8.02
CA VAL A 50 -4.40 -2.37 6.80
C VAL A 50 -4.31 -0.86 6.98
N ALA A 51 -4.75 -0.31 8.12
CA ALA A 51 -4.64 1.12 8.38
C ALA A 51 -3.19 1.59 8.51
N GLY A 52 -2.31 0.77 9.10
CA GLY A 52 -0.87 1.03 9.16
C GLY A 52 -0.26 1.08 7.77
N HIS A 53 -0.48 0.04 6.96
CA HIS A 53 -0.03 -0.03 5.58
C HIS A 53 -0.51 1.17 4.74
N PHE A 54 -1.79 1.50 4.79
CA PHE A 54 -2.33 2.65 4.06
C PHE A 54 -1.73 3.99 4.51
N ALA A 55 -1.30 4.12 5.77
CA ALA A 55 -0.59 5.29 6.24
C ALA A 55 0.82 5.39 5.63
N THR A 56 1.52 4.25 5.53
CA THR A 56 2.81 4.16 4.81
C THR A 56 2.66 4.63 3.37
N GLU A 57 1.69 4.07 2.62
CA GLU A 57 1.47 4.45 1.23
C GLU A 57 1.05 5.91 1.05
N THR A 58 0.23 6.44 1.96
CA THR A 58 -0.21 7.85 1.90
C THR A 58 0.99 8.81 1.91
N ALA A 59 2.05 8.49 2.65
CA ALA A 59 3.28 9.28 2.64
C ALA A 59 4.01 9.21 1.28
N GLU A 60 3.96 8.07 0.61
CA GLU A 60 4.60 7.85 -0.69
C GLU A 60 3.78 8.40 -1.88
N MET A 61 2.45 8.49 -1.76
CA MET A 61 1.54 8.96 -2.83
C MET A 61 1.79 10.40 -3.30
N ALA A 62 2.68 11.15 -2.63
CA ALA A 62 3.15 12.46 -3.06
C ALA A 62 3.64 12.46 -4.53
N VAL A 63 4.21 11.34 -5.00
CA VAL A 63 4.75 11.18 -6.37
C VAL A 63 3.66 10.95 -7.44
N LEU A 64 2.44 10.61 -7.02
CA LEU A 64 1.33 10.36 -7.95
C LEU A 64 0.66 11.67 -8.38
N THR A 65 0.03 11.64 -9.57
CA THR A 65 -0.87 12.72 -10.01
C THR A 65 -2.05 12.84 -9.05
N VAL A 66 -2.63 14.04 -8.94
CA VAL A 66 -3.78 14.32 -8.07
C VAL A 66 -4.95 13.36 -8.31
N GLU A 67 -5.22 13.03 -9.58
CA GLU A 67 -6.28 12.11 -9.96
C GLU A 67 -5.99 10.67 -9.49
N ARG A 68 -4.76 10.17 -9.69
CA ARG A 68 -4.36 8.83 -9.28
C ARG A 68 -4.35 8.70 -7.76
N ARG A 69 -3.78 9.68 -7.06
CA ARG A 69 -3.83 9.78 -5.60
C ARG A 69 -5.28 9.75 -5.09
N GLY A 70 -6.16 10.57 -5.67
CA GLY A 70 -7.56 10.63 -5.27
C GLY A 70 -8.29 9.29 -5.41
N ARG A 71 -8.01 8.53 -6.48
CA ARG A 71 -8.55 7.17 -6.66
C ARG A 71 -7.99 6.19 -5.63
N HIS A 72 -6.68 6.22 -5.38
CA HIS A 72 -6.00 5.33 -4.43
C HIS A 72 -6.51 5.57 -3.00
N GLU A 73 -6.59 6.83 -2.56
CA GLU A 73 -7.16 7.17 -1.27
C GLU A 73 -8.65 6.78 -1.13
N HIS A 74 -9.42 6.89 -2.22
CA HIS A 74 -10.82 6.45 -2.21
C HIS A 74 -10.92 4.93 -2.06
N ALA A 75 -10.06 4.18 -2.74
CA ALA A 75 -9.94 2.73 -2.58
C ALA A 75 -9.63 2.36 -1.12
N HIS A 76 -8.67 3.05 -0.48
CA HIS A 76 -8.32 2.85 0.93
C HIS A 76 -9.52 3.08 1.87
N ARG A 77 -10.23 4.20 1.69
CA ARG A 77 -11.40 4.52 2.51
C ARG A 77 -12.50 3.47 2.38
N ASN A 78 -12.77 3.01 1.16
CA ASN A 78 -13.81 2.01 0.93
C ASN A 78 -13.44 0.67 1.56
N TYR A 79 -12.18 0.23 1.44
CA TYR A 79 -11.74 -1.04 2.01
C TYR A 79 -11.78 -1.03 3.54
N LEU A 80 -11.30 0.05 4.18
CA LEU A 80 -11.42 0.22 5.63
C LEU A 80 -12.89 0.25 6.08
N ALA A 81 -13.77 0.91 5.33
CA ALA A 81 -15.20 0.93 5.63
C ALA A 81 -15.85 -0.47 5.51
N SER A 82 -15.41 -1.30 4.56
CA SER A 82 -15.86 -2.70 4.46
C SER A 82 -15.45 -3.51 5.68
N ILE A 83 -14.21 -3.34 6.18
CA ILE A 83 -13.76 -4.01 7.41
C ILE A 83 -14.56 -3.50 8.61
N ASP A 84 -14.79 -2.19 8.74
CA ASP A 84 -15.59 -1.59 9.82
C ASP A 84 -17.03 -2.11 9.83
N ALA A 85 -17.63 -2.31 8.66
CA ALA A 85 -18.97 -2.87 8.56
C ALA A 85 -19.04 -4.32 9.08
N LEU A 86 -18.01 -5.12 8.82
CA LEU A 86 -17.90 -6.48 9.34
C LEU A 86 -17.65 -6.49 10.85
N ILE A 87 -16.80 -5.60 11.35
CA ILE A 87 -16.60 -5.40 12.79
C ILE A 87 -17.93 -5.09 13.47
N GLY A 88 -18.66 -4.08 12.98
CA GLY A 88 -19.94 -3.71 13.57
C GLY A 88 -20.98 -4.82 13.52
N THR A 89 -20.92 -5.70 12.51
CA THR A 89 -21.79 -6.88 12.40
C THR A 89 -21.42 -7.94 13.44
N ALA A 90 -20.13 -8.23 13.58
CA ALA A 90 -19.61 -9.14 14.60
C ALA A 90 -19.93 -8.66 16.04
N GLU A 91 -19.84 -7.36 16.31
CA GLU A 91 -20.19 -6.76 17.62
C GLU A 91 -21.67 -6.97 17.98
N ARG A 92 -22.56 -7.05 16.98
CA ARG A 92 -23.99 -7.34 17.19
C ARG A 92 -24.30 -8.82 17.36
N GLY A 93 -23.30 -9.70 17.28
CA GLY A 93 -23.44 -11.14 17.43
C GLY A 93 -23.65 -11.89 16.12
N ASP A 94 -23.54 -11.22 14.97
CA ASP A 94 -23.60 -11.85 13.65
C ASP A 94 -22.17 -12.12 13.15
N PRO A 95 -21.68 -13.37 13.18
CA PRO A 95 -20.30 -13.66 12.82
C PRO A 95 -20.06 -13.44 11.31
N PRO A 96 -18.86 -12.97 10.92
CA PRO A 96 -18.51 -12.83 9.53
C PRO A 96 -18.31 -14.21 8.88
N THR A 97 -18.50 -14.30 7.56
CA THR A 97 -18.51 -15.57 6.83
C THR A 97 -17.22 -15.78 6.03
N ALA A 98 -16.92 -17.03 5.65
CA ALA A 98 -15.78 -17.31 4.77
C ALA A 98 -15.85 -16.51 3.45
N ASP A 99 -17.06 -16.22 2.94
CA ASP A 99 -17.25 -15.38 1.76
C ASP A 99 -16.83 -13.93 2.00
N ASP A 100 -17.02 -13.39 3.20
CA ASP A 100 -16.55 -12.05 3.56
C ASP A 100 -15.02 -12.00 3.58
N ALA A 101 -14.38 -13.00 4.20
CA ALA A 101 -12.92 -13.11 4.18
C ALA A 101 -12.36 -13.25 2.76
N ASN A 102 -12.99 -14.06 1.91
CA ASN A 102 -12.60 -14.23 0.51
C ASN A 102 -12.71 -12.93 -0.30
N ARG A 103 -13.75 -12.12 -0.05
CA ARG A 103 -13.92 -10.82 -0.71
C ARG A 103 -12.85 -9.82 -0.30
N LEU A 104 -12.51 -9.77 1.00
CA LEU A 104 -11.43 -8.93 1.49
C LEU A 104 -10.09 -9.35 0.87
N MET A 105 -9.80 -10.65 0.89
CA MET A 105 -8.57 -11.22 0.31
C MET A 105 -8.44 -10.91 -1.18
N LEU A 106 -9.49 -11.16 -1.97
CA LEU A 106 -9.47 -10.90 -3.41
C LEU A 106 -9.25 -9.42 -3.71
N TRP A 107 -9.93 -8.53 -2.99
CA TRP A 107 -9.74 -7.10 -3.16
C TRP A 107 -8.29 -6.69 -2.87
N PHE A 108 -7.75 -7.17 -1.74
CA PHE A 108 -6.40 -6.83 -1.31
C PHE A 108 -5.35 -7.24 -2.35
N ILE A 109 -5.41 -8.48 -2.83
CA ILE A 109 -4.50 -8.98 -3.88
C ILE A 109 -4.59 -8.11 -5.15
N VAL A 110 -5.80 -7.78 -5.60
CA VAL A 110 -5.97 -6.97 -6.82
C VAL A 110 -5.43 -5.56 -6.63
N HIS A 111 -5.73 -4.93 -5.50
CA HIS A 111 -5.24 -3.59 -5.17
C HIS A 111 -3.71 -3.56 -5.11
N SER A 112 -3.09 -4.50 -4.40
CA SER A 112 -1.64 -4.60 -4.27
C SER A 112 -0.90 -4.87 -5.57
N ASN A 113 -1.42 -5.79 -6.39
CA ASN A 113 -0.83 -6.11 -7.69
C ASN A 113 -1.05 -5.02 -8.74
N THR A 114 -1.81 -3.96 -8.44
CA THR A 114 -2.11 -2.89 -9.40
C THR A 114 -1.70 -1.53 -8.86
N ALA A 115 -2.45 -0.97 -7.91
CA ALA A 115 -2.26 0.38 -7.40
C ALA A 115 -0.96 0.52 -6.60
N ASP A 116 -0.67 -0.42 -5.70
CA ASP A 116 0.51 -0.34 -4.83
C ASP A 116 1.79 -0.58 -5.64
N THR A 117 1.73 -1.51 -6.60
CA THR A 117 2.83 -1.71 -7.56
C THR A 117 3.08 -0.45 -8.39
N GLU A 118 2.04 0.20 -8.89
CA GLU A 118 2.15 1.45 -9.64
C GLU A 118 2.78 2.57 -8.78
N LEU A 119 2.40 2.66 -7.51
CA LEU A 119 2.96 3.61 -6.55
C LEU A 119 4.46 3.36 -6.35
N VAL A 120 4.87 2.13 -6.05
CA VAL A 120 6.29 1.77 -5.84
C VAL A 120 7.12 2.06 -7.08
N GLU A 121 6.61 1.75 -8.27
CA GLU A 121 7.31 2.09 -9.51
C GLU A 121 7.43 3.60 -9.72
N ALA A 122 6.41 4.38 -9.35
CA ALA A 122 6.46 5.84 -9.43
C ALA A 122 7.46 6.43 -8.44
N THR A 123 7.50 5.91 -7.21
CA THR A 123 8.48 6.31 -6.19
C THR A 123 9.90 6.00 -6.65
N ARG A 124 10.13 4.81 -7.24
CA ARG A 124 11.45 4.44 -7.80
C ARG A 124 11.88 5.40 -8.92
N ARG A 125 10.98 5.68 -9.87
CA ARG A 125 11.25 6.63 -10.97
C ARG A 125 11.59 8.04 -10.46
N ALA A 126 10.89 8.51 -9.42
CA ALA A 126 11.16 9.81 -8.81
C ALA A 126 12.49 9.85 -8.04
N GLY A 127 12.94 8.71 -7.49
CA GLY A 127 14.24 8.60 -6.81
C GLY A 127 15.45 8.45 -7.75
N ASP A 128 15.24 7.90 -8.95
CA ASP A 128 16.28 7.71 -9.96
C ASP A 128 16.55 8.97 -10.80
N GLU A 129 15.64 9.94 -10.80
CA GLU A 129 15.82 11.19 -11.55
C GLU A 129 16.87 12.08 -10.84
N PRO A 130 18.04 12.34 -11.45
CA PRO A 130 19.04 13.18 -10.83
C PRO A 130 18.44 14.58 -10.59
N PRO A 131 18.74 15.23 -9.46
CA PRO A 131 18.20 16.55 -9.18
C PRO A 131 18.52 17.45 -10.35
N MET A 132 17.49 18.00 -11.00
CA MET A 132 17.69 19.04 -12.00
C MET A 132 18.27 20.25 -11.27
N ILE A 133 19.60 20.39 -11.31
CA ILE A 133 20.27 21.63 -10.96
C ILE A 133 19.67 22.70 -11.89
N SER A 134 19.07 23.73 -11.31
CA SER A 134 18.60 24.88 -12.08
C SER A 134 19.77 25.47 -12.86
N MET A 135 19.55 26.00 -14.07
CA MET A 135 20.62 26.71 -14.79
C MET A 135 21.25 27.80 -13.91
N ASP A 136 20.45 28.43 -13.05
CA ASP A 136 20.92 29.45 -12.11
C ASP A 136 21.82 28.84 -11.02
N ASP A 137 21.43 27.71 -10.41
CA ASP A 137 22.25 26.99 -9.42
C ASP A 137 23.55 26.46 -10.04
N TRP A 138 23.51 26.07 -11.32
CA TRP A 138 24.68 25.65 -12.08
C TRP A 138 25.63 26.82 -12.35
N LEU A 139 25.09 27.99 -12.71
CA LEU A 139 25.88 29.20 -12.93
C LEU A 139 26.49 29.74 -11.63
N ASP A 140 25.74 29.72 -10.53
CA ASP A 140 26.26 30.13 -9.20
C ASP A 140 27.38 29.20 -8.73
N SER A 141 27.28 27.89 -9.01
CA SER A 141 28.33 26.91 -8.70
C SER A 141 29.62 27.15 -9.51
N LEU A 142 29.52 27.67 -10.73
CA LEU A 142 30.69 28.04 -11.56
C LEU A 142 31.36 29.32 -11.06
N ASP A 143 30.56 30.30 -10.64
CA ASP A 143 31.04 31.56 -10.08
C ASP A 143 31.76 31.38 -8.73
N GLU A 144 31.33 30.41 -7.92
CA GLU A 144 32.03 30.04 -6.68
C GLU A 144 33.36 29.32 -6.96
N ALA A 145 33.37 28.37 -7.90
CA ALA A 145 34.58 27.65 -8.29
C ALA A 145 35.68 28.57 -8.86
N ASP A 146 35.30 29.59 -9.63
CA ASP A 146 36.24 30.56 -10.21
C ASP A 146 36.82 31.51 -9.14
N ARG A 147 36.03 31.88 -8.12
CA ARG A 147 36.50 32.70 -6.98
C ARG A 147 37.52 31.96 -6.10
N ASP A 148 37.34 30.65 -5.91
CA ASP A 148 38.28 29.84 -5.12
C ASP A 148 39.59 29.58 -5.88
N ALA A 149 39.53 29.42 -7.21
CA ALA A 149 40.71 29.31 -8.05
C ALA A 149 41.57 30.59 -8.07
N LEU A 150 40.96 31.76 -7.89
CA LEU A 150 41.65 33.06 -7.83
C LEU A 150 42.21 33.42 -6.44
N ARG A 151 41.93 32.61 -5.40
CA ARG A 151 42.41 32.81 -4.02
C ARG A 151 43.52 31.83 -3.60
N SER A 152 43.85 30.85 -4.44
CA SER A 152 44.98 29.90 -4.25
C SER A 152 46.24 30.37 -4.96
#